data_AF-A0A6J7P192-F1
#
_entry.id   AF-A0A6J7P192-F1
#
_cell.length_a   1.000
_cell.length_b   1.000
_cell.length_c   1.000
_cell.angle_alpha   90.00
_cell.angle_beta   90.00
_cell.angle_gamma   90.00
#
_symmetry.space_group_name_H-M   'P 1'
#
loop_
_entity.id
_entity.type
_entity.pdbx_description
1 polymer ?
#
loop_
_entity_poly.entity_id
_entity_poly.type
_entity_poly.pdbx_seq_one_letter_code
_entity_poly.pdbx_strand_id
1 'polypeptide(L)'
;MLDTELDRLGPGATIGGSVAFLLHDTHGFPLELTREIALERGHDVDEDGFATEMAEQRRRAKDARKGGGGGGVEVFAAISAEQGSTLFLGDDSYAVDATVLAVTEDSIVLNQTPFYAESGGQVGDIGVITSPTGRARIVETVYGAPGVVRHRFEVLEGDIEVGQSVNAVIDGERRDAIKRNHTATHLLHWALRETLGDHVKQQGSLVGPDRLRFDFSHYDALSDDEIIAIEDLVAGDILENSPARHYETTKDEAEASGAIAFFGDKYGDVVKVLEAGPHSTELCGGTHVKALGDIGPVKIISEASIGSNIRRIEAVSGTGPIERLREDERRIKAAADAMGVATDELVDAVERRVAEVKELRTRIRDLERQAAAGRSGELADLAIDGIVIERVDGLDRDGVRDLAVAIRDRAGIKAVVLGTAPEGGGVTIVAAVAADSGLNASELIADAAKKVKGGGGKSADLAVAGGKDPEALDEALDLVRAAVRS
;
A
#
# COMPACT_ATOMS: atom_id res chain seq x y z
N MET A 1 18.87 8.69 2.81
CA MET A 1 19.87 8.18 1.83
C MET A 1 20.49 9.33 1.05
N LEU A 2 19.70 10.17 0.38
CA LEU A 2 20.18 11.40 -0.25
C LEU A 2 20.91 12.33 0.75
N ASP A 3 20.35 12.54 1.94
CA ASP A 3 21.03 13.31 3.00
C ASP A 3 22.39 12.71 3.39
N THR A 4 22.45 11.38 3.52
CA THR A 4 23.68 10.67 3.89
C THR A 4 24.77 10.78 2.83
N GLU A 5 24.39 10.86 1.56
CA GLU A 5 25.37 11.04 0.49
C GLU A 5 25.82 12.49 0.38
N LEU A 6 24.89 13.45 0.55
CA LEU A 6 25.21 14.88 0.61
C LEU A 6 26.16 15.20 1.78
N ASP A 7 25.99 14.56 2.94
CA ASP A 7 26.86 14.72 4.12
C ASP A 7 28.29 14.18 3.91
N ARG A 8 28.50 13.34 2.89
CA ARG A 8 29.80 12.73 2.56
C ARG A 8 30.55 13.49 1.47
N LEU A 9 29.89 14.42 0.79
CA LEU A 9 30.45 15.18 -0.31
C LEU A 9 31.23 16.40 0.20
N GLY A 10 32.36 16.70 -0.44
CA GLY A 10 33.08 17.95 -0.21
C GLY A 10 32.29 19.15 -0.77
N PRO A 11 32.52 20.38 -0.28
CA PRO A 11 31.80 21.56 -0.74
C PRO A 11 31.85 21.72 -2.27
N GLY A 12 30.68 21.84 -2.92
CA GLY A 12 30.59 22.00 -4.38
C GLY A 12 30.79 20.71 -5.19
N ALA A 13 30.91 19.55 -4.56
CA ALA A 13 31.06 18.28 -5.28
C ALA A 13 29.73 17.81 -5.89
N THR A 14 29.82 17.10 -7.01
CA THR A 14 28.68 16.60 -7.78
C THR A 14 28.24 15.22 -7.28
N ILE A 15 26.93 15.00 -7.14
CA ILE A 15 26.33 13.67 -6.91
C ILE A 15 26.53 12.84 -8.19
N GLY A 16 27.20 11.69 -8.07
CA GLY A 16 27.44 10.81 -9.21
C GLY A 16 26.14 10.25 -9.80
N GLY A 17 26.10 10.11 -11.13
CA GLY A 17 24.90 9.68 -11.85
C GLY A 17 24.38 8.29 -11.45
N SER A 18 25.25 7.40 -10.98
CA SER A 18 24.87 6.08 -10.45
C SER A 18 24.14 6.16 -9.12
N VAL A 19 24.44 7.16 -8.27
CA VAL A 19 23.72 7.41 -7.02
C VAL A 19 22.37 8.05 -7.31
N ALA A 20 22.32 9.03 -8.22
CA ALA A 20 21.06 9.61 -8.68
C ALA A 20 20.16 8.55 -9.33
N PHE A 21 20.75 7.63 -10.10
CA PHE A 21 20.03 6.50 -10.69
C PHE A 21 19.50 5.55 -9.61
N LEU A 22 20.29 5.22 -8.58
CA LEU A 22 19.85 4.35 -7.49
C LEU A 22 18.68 4.97 -6.70
N LEU A 23 18.74 6.27 -6.43
CA LEU A 23 17.65 7.01 -5.79
C LEU A 23 16.38 6.98 -6.63
N HIS A 24 16.50 7.16 -7.94
CA HIS A 24 15.38 7.09 -8.89
C HIS A 24 14.81 5.68 -9.05
N ASP A 25 15.65 4.70 -9.36
CA ASP A 25 15.22 3.35 -9.76
C ASP A 25 14.82 2.48 -8.57
N THR A 26 15.60 2.52 -7.48
CA THR A 26 15.36 1.66 -6.32
C THR A 26 14.50 2.33 -5.26
N HIS A 27 14.57 3.66 -5.13
CA HIS A 27 13.88 4.39 -4.09
C HIS A 27 12.77 5.32 -4.62
N GLY A 28 12.52 5.34 -5.93
CA GLY A 28 11.45 6.12 -6.55
C GLY A 28 11.62 7.63 -6.46
N PHE A 29 12.83 8.11 -6.17
CA PHE A 29 13.12 9.53 -5.95
C PHE A 29 13.40 10.24 -7.29
N PRO A 30 12.57 11.19 -7.74
CA PRO A 30 12.77 11.82 -9.05
C PRO A 30 14.14 12.51 -9.18
N LEU A 31 14.72 12.48 -10.38
CA LEU A 31 15.98 13.17 -10.66
C LEU A 31 15.87 14.67 -10.36
N GLU A 32 14.75 15.30 -10.74
CA GLU A 32 14.51 16.73 -10.49
C GLU A 32 14.54 17.06 -9.00
N LEU A 33 13.91 16.23 -8.15
CA LEU A 33 13.92 16.43 -6.70
C LEU A 33 15.32 16.20 -6.11
N THR A 34 16.07 15.24 -6.65
CA THR A 34 17.47 15.02 -6.28
C THR A 34 18.32 16.24 -6.63
N ARG A 35 18.07 16.86 -7.79
CA ARG A 35 18.74 18.08 -8.26
C ARG A 35 18.39 19.29 -7.41
N GLU A 36 17.11 19.51 -7.12
CA GLU A 36 16.65 20.62 -6.28
C GLU A 36 17.29 20.57 -4.88
N ILE A 37 17.26 19.41 -4.23
CA ILE A 37 17.84 19.22 -2.89
C ILE A 37 19.37 19.33 -2.91
N ALA A 38 20.02 18.83 -3.97
CA ALA A 38 21.46 18.99 -4.14
C ALA A 38 21.84 20.47 -4.29
N LEU A 39 21.11 21.22 -5.13
CA LEU A 39 21.33 22.65 -5.37
C LEU A 39 21.11 23.49 -4.10
N GLU A 40 20.07 23.18 -3.31
CA GLU A 40 19.84 23.85 -2.02
C GLU A 40 21.00 23.66 -1.04
N ARG A 41 21.77 22.57 -1.17
CA ARG A 41 22.97 22.30 -0.38
C ARG A 41 24.28 22.65 -1.08
N GLY A 42 24.22 23.32 -2.23
CA GLY A 42 25.40 23.79 -2.96
C GLY A 42 26.15 22.69 -3.73
N HIS A 43 25.45 21.60 -4.09
CA HIS A 43 25.95 20.48 -4.89
C HIS A 43 25.21 20.41 -6.23
N ASP A 44 25.82 19.77 -7.22
CA ASP A 44 25.20 19.52 -8.54
C ASP A 44 24.97 18.02 -8.74
N VAL A 45 24.26 17.61 -9.80
CA VAL A 45 24.01 16.21 -10.14
C VAL A 45 24.60 15.89 -11.51
N ASP A 46 25.30 14.77 -11.63
CA ASP A 46 25.83 14.26 -12.89
C ASP A 46 24.70 13.65 -13.75
N GLU A 47 24.02 14.52 -14.50
CA GLU A 47 22.91 14.17 -15.39
C GLU A 47 23.34 13.23 -16.53
N ASP A 48 24.55 13.39 -17.06
CA ASP A 48 25.09 12.55 -18.13
C ASP A 48 25.35 11.12 -17.64
N GLY A 49 25.89 10.99 -16.42
CA GLY A 49 26.03 9.71 -15.74
C GLY A 49 24.68 9.04 -15.46
N PHE A 50 23.68 9.81 -15.02
CA PHE A 50 22.32 9.32 -14.81
C PHE A 50 21.69 8.80 -16.11
N ALA A 51 21.82 9.57 -17.20
CA ALA A 51 21.32 9.20 -18.52
C ALA A 51 21.99 7.92 -19.04
N THR A 52 23.29 7.74 -18.75
CA THR A 52 24.05 6.53 -19.08
C THR A 52 23.50 5.30 -18.35
N GLU A 53 23.23 5.41 -17.04
CA GLU A 53 22.66 4.31 -16.24
C GLU A 53 21.22 3.97 -16.66
N MET A 54 20.40 4.98 -16.96
CA MET A 54 19.06 4.80 -17.54
C MET A 54 19.10 4.10 -18.90
N ALA A 55 20.09 4.43 -19.75
CA ALA A 55 20.30 3.77 -21.03
C ALA A 55 20.74 2.30 -20.86
N GLU A 56 21.65 2.02 -19.93
CA GLU A 56 22.08 0.66 -19.58
C GLU A 56 20.95 -0.16 -18.94
N GLN A 57 20.09 0.43 -18.12
CA GLN A 57 18.89 -0.23 -17.60
C GLN A 57 17.89 -0.55 -18.72
N ARG A 58 17.62 0.40 -19.62
CA ARG A 58 16.78 0.16 -20.81
C ARG A 58 17.36 -0.92 -21.70
N ARG A 59 18.69 -0.95 -21.86
CA ARG A 59 19.41 -1.99 -22.60
C ARG A 59 19.27 -3.35 -21.92
N ARG A 60 19.49 -3.43 -20.59
CA ARG A 60 19.26 -4.65 -19.78
C ARG A 60 17.82 -5.14 -19.84
N ALA A 61 16.83 -4.25 -19.78
CA ALA A 61 15.41 -4.61 -19.93
C ALA A 61 15.08 -5.12 -21.34
N LYS A 62 15.70 -4.53 -22.37
CA LYS A 62 15.57 -4.96 -23.77
C LYS A 62 16.29 -6.29 -24.03
N ASP A 63 17.45 -6.51 -23.40
CA ASP A 63 18.23 -7.74 -23.48
C ASP A 63 17.59 -8.86 -22.65
N ALA A 64 16.97 -8.55 -21.50
CA ALA A 64 16.13 -9.48 -20.74
C ALA A 64 14.85 -9.87 -21.51
N ARG A 65 14.25 -8.95 -22.29
CA ARG A 65 13.19 -9.27 -23.26
C ARG A 65 13.67 -10.13 -24.44
N LYS A 66 14.95 -10.02 -24.84
CA LYS A 66 15.58 -10.89 -25.85
C LYS A 66 16.07 -12.22 -25.29
N GLY A 67 16.17 -12.37 -23.97
CA GLY A 67 16.68 -13.57 -23.29
C GLY A 67 15.69 -14.74 -23.20
N GLY A 68 14.44 -14.55 -23.63
CA GLY A 68 13.47 -15.65 -23.80
C GLY A 68 13.50 -16.21 -25.22
N GLY A 69 14.23 -17.31 -25.43
CA GLY A 69 14.06 -18.22 -26.59
C GLY A 69 14.38 -17.62 -27.97
N GLY A 70 15.66 -17.51 -28.31
CA GLY A 70 16.17 -16.93 -29.56
C GLY A 70 15.79 -17.64 -30.88
N GLY A 71 14.91 -18.64 -30.88
CA GLY A 71 14.42 -19.31 -32.09
C GLY A 71 13.10 -18.76 -32.66
N GLY A 72 12.23 -18.17 -31.83
CA GLY A 72 10.86 -17.81 -32.25
C GLY A 72 10.75 -16.47 -32.99
N VAL A 73 11.62 -15.50 -32.69
CA VAL A 73 11.51 -14.12 -33.21
C VAL A 73 11.65 -14.05 -34.73
N GLU A 74 12.59 -14.82 -35.30
CA GLU A 74 12.78 -14.89 -36.76
C GLU A 74 11.58 -15.55 -37.46
N VAL A 75 10.99 -16.59 -36.84
CA VAL A 75 9.80 -17.27 -37.35
C VAL A 75 8.60 -16.32 -37.39
N PHE A 76 8.37 -15.55 -36.32
CA PHE A 76 7.23 -14.60 -36.27
C PHE A 76 7.41 -13.43 -37.24
N ALA A 77 8.64 -12.93 -37.40
CA ALA A 77 8.94 -11.88 -38.39
C ALA A 77 8.73 -12.37 -39.83
N ALA A 78 9.12 -13.61 -40.14
CA ALA A 78 8.86 -14.21 -41.44
C ALA A 78 7.36 -14.36 -41.73
N ILE A 79 6.57 -14.82 -40.75
CA ILE A 79 5.11 -14.92 -40.88
C ILE A 79 4.48 -13.54 -41.11
N SER A 80 4.91 -12.52 -40.36
CA SER A 80 4.44 -11.13 -40.55
C SER A 80 4.70 -10.63 -41.97
N ALA A 81 5.89 -10.92 -42.53
CA ALA A 81 6.27 -10.50 -43.87
C ALA A 81 5.51 -11.25 -44.99
N GLU A 82 5.18 -12.53 -44.77
CA GLU A 82 4.53 -13.36 -45.79
C GLU A 82 3.00 -13.30 -45.74
N GLN A 83 2.41 -13.30 -44.54
CA GLN A 83 0.96 -13.45 -44.31
C GLN A 83 0.31 -12.16 -43.77
N GLY A 84 1.09 -11.17 -43.34
CA GLY A 84 0.58 -9.94 -42.73
C GLY A 84 0.13 -10.12 -41.28
N SER A 85 -0.86 -9.31 -40.86
CA SER A 85 -1.41 -9.36 -39.51
C SER A 85 -2.36 -10.54 -39.32
N THR A 86 -2.31 -11.18 -38.14
CA THR A 86 -3.30 -12.19 -37.73
C THR A 86 -4.70 -11.58 -37.71
N LEU A 87 -5.67 -12.26 -38.32
CA LEU A 87 -7.06 -11.82 -38.30
C LEU A 87 -7.69 -12.07 -36.92
N PHE A 88 -7.98 -11.01 -36.20
CA PHE A 88 -8.68 -11.10 -34.90
C PHE A 88 -10.20 -11.15 -35.11
N LEU A 89 -10.83 -12.20 -34.58
CA LEU A 89 -12.28 -12.43 -34.65
C LEU A 89 -12.95 -12.45 -33.27
N GLY A 90 -12.20 -12.07 -32.23
CA GLY A 90 -12.64 -12.14 -30.84
C GLY A 90 -13.63 -11.06 -30.41
N ASP A 91 -13.97 -10.11 -31.29
CA ASP A 91 -15.02 -9.11 -31.08
C ASP A 91 -16.41 -9.78 -31.05
N ASP A 92 -16.64 -10.75 -31.95
CA ASP A 92 -17.94 -11.41 -32.13
C ASP A 92 -17.98 -12.89 -31.72
N SER A 93 -16.82 -13.54 -31.57
CA SER A 93 -16.73 -15.00 -31.40
C SER A 93 -15.77 -15.43 -30.29
N TYR A 94 -16.21 -16.37 -29.45
CA TYR A 94 -15.36 -16.96 -28.38
C TYR A 94 -14.67 -18.25 -28.84
N ALA A 95 -15.05 -18.76 -30.01
CA ALA A 95 -14.48 -19.94 -30.63
C ALA A 95 -14.36 -19.72 -32.14
N VAL A 96 -13.24 -20.11 -32.72
CA VAL A 96 -12.96 -19.99 -34.16
C VAL A 96 -12.17 -21.20 -34.63
N ASP A 97 -12.52 -21.71 -35.81
CA ASP A 97 -11.67 -22.66 -36.51
C ASP A 97 -10.55 -21.93 -37.25
N ALA A 98 -9.31 -22.36 -37.05
CA ALA A 98 -8.12 -21.71 -37.58
C ALA A 98 -7.14 -22.73 -38.17
N THR A 99 -6.13 -22.24 -38.88
CA THR A 99 -5.00 -23.03 -39.38
C THR A 99 -3.73 -22.63 -38.64
N VAL A 100 -2.95 -23.62 -38.22
CA VAL A 100 -1.66 -23.42 -37.56
C VAL A 100 -0.62 -22.99 -38.58
N LEU A 101 -0.06 -21.79 -38.40
CA LEU A 101 0.99 -21.25 -39.27
C LEU A 101 2.39 -21.59 -38.77
N ALA A 102 2.58 -21.64 -37.45
CA ALA A 102 3.83 -22.05 -36.84
C ALA A 102 3.61 -22.65 -35.45
N VAL A 103 4.52 -23.56 -35.09
CA VAL A 103 4.66 -24.12 -33.75
C VAL A 103 6.13 -24.02 -33.38
N THR A 104 6.43 -23.35 -32.28
CA THR A 104 7.76 -23.29 -31.66
C THR A 104 7.74 -24.13 -30.37
N GLU A 105 8.85 -24.15 -29.64
CA GLU A 105 8.95 -24.86 -28.35
C GLU A 105 7.86 -24.44 -27.34
N ASP A 106 7.42 -23.17 -27.37
CA ASP A 106 6.52 -22.59 -26.38
C ASP A 106 5.30 -21.87 -26.97
N SER A 107 5.20 -21.74 -28.30
CA SER A 107 4.21 -20.86 -28.94
C SER A 107 3.53 -21.47 -30.16
N ILE A 108 2.25 -21.13 -30.34
CA ILE A 108 1.45 -21.42 -31.53
C ILE A 108 1.06 -20.09 -32.19
N VAL A 109 1.18 -20.04 -33.52
CA VAL A 109 0.68 -18.93 -34.35
C VAL A 109 -0.41 -19.45 -35.27
N LEU A 110 -1.52 -18.71 -35.32
CA LEU A 110 -2.70 -19.03 -36.13
C LEU A 110 -2.88 -17.97 -37.23
N ASN A 111 -3.56 -18.33 -38.32
CA ASN A 111 -3.96 -17.36 -39.35
C ASN A 111 -5.06 -16.41 -38.86
N GLN A 112 -5.96 -16.90 -38.01
CA GLN A 112 -7.01 -16.12 -37.36
C GLN A 112 -7.24 -16.62 -35.93
N THR A 113 -7.68 -15.74 -35.04
CA THR A 113 -7.80 -16.08 -33.61
C THR A 113 -8.90 -15.30 -32.89
N PRO A 114 -9.62 -15.92 -31.93
CA PRO A 114 -10.50 -15.20 -31.01
C PRO A 114 -9.74 -14.61 -29.82
N PHE A 115 -8.46 -14.95 -29.62
CA PHE A 115 -7.66 -14.52 -28.47
C PHE A 115 -7.17 -13.09 -28.67
N TYR A 116 -7.49 -12.20 -27.75
CA TYR A 116 -6.96 -10.84 -27.71
C TYR A 116 -5.52 -10.89 -27.19
N ALA A 117 -4.62 -10.24 -27.92
CA ALA A 117 -3.24 -10.09 -27.51
C ALA A 117 -3.09 -8.92 -26.54
N GLU A 118 -2.40 -9.13 -25.43
CA GLU A 118 -2.18 -8.11 -24.40
C GLU A 118 -1.72 -6.77 -25.00
N SER A 119 -2.51 -5.72 -24.80
CA SER A 119 -2.26 -4.38 -25.33
C SER A 119 -3.25 -3.36 -24.75
N GLY A 120 -2.86 -2.08 -24.74
CA GLY A 120 -3.71 -0.99 -24.25
C GLY A 120 -4.05 -1.07 -22.75
N GLY A 121 -3.26 -1.81 -21.96
CA GLY A 121 -3.54 -2.09 -20.56
C GLY A 121 -4.42 -3.34 -20.33
N GLN A 122 -5.11 -3.84 -21.35
CA GLN A 122 -5.87 -5.08 -21.27
C GLN A 122 -4.96 -6.30 -21.34
N VAL A 123 -5.09 -7.20 -20.36
CA VAL A 123 -4.40 -8.49 -20.34
C VAL A 123 -4.85 -9.39 -21.49
N GLY A 124 -3.95 -10.21 -22.02
CA GLY A 124 -4.26 -11.16 -23.08
C GLY A 124 -5.23 -12.26 -22.62
N ASP A 125 -5.90 -12.89 -23.59
CA ASP A 125 -6.77 -14.03 -23.29
C ASP A 125 -5.99 -15.31 -23.06
N ILE A 126 -6.67 -16.20 -22.35
CA ILE A 126 -6.28 -17.59 -22.12
C ILE A 126 -7.42 -18.49 -22.60
N GLY A 127 -7.13 -19.79 -22.74
CA GLY A 127 -8.10 -20.72 -23.29
C GLY A 127 -7.45 -22.01 -23.76
N VAL A 128 -8.01 -22.60 -24.80
CA VAL A 128 -7.61 -23.91 -25.33
C VAL A 128 -7.57 -23.88 -26.84
N ILE A 129 -6.52 -24.47 -27.42
CA ILE A 129 -6.47 -24.83 -28.84
C ILE A 129 -6.53 -26.35 -28.95
N THR A 130 -7.43 -26.87 -29.78
CA THR A 130 -7.63 -28.30 -30.01
C THR A 130 -7.45 -28.63 -31.49
N SER A 131 -6.57 -29.59 -31.79
CA SER A 131 -6.42 -30.20 -33.12
C SER A 131 -6.90 -31.66 -33.11
N PRO A 132 -6.98 -32.33 -34.26
CA PRO A 132 -7.25 -33.76 -34.32
C PRO A 132 -6.21 -34.65 -33.59
N THR A 133 -4.99 -34.14 -33.38
CA THR A 133 -3.85 -34.90 -32.84
C THR A 133 -3.38 -34.41 -31.48
N GLY A 134 -3.85 -33.25 -31.01
CA GLY A 134 -3.39 -32.68 -29.75
C GLY A 134 -4.27 -31.56 -29.22
N ARG A 135 -3.99 -31.17 -27.98
CA ARG A 135 -4.71 -30.15 -27.23
C ARG A 135 -3.71 -29.37 -26.38
N ALA A 136 -3.81 -28.05 -26.45
CA ALA A 136 -2.92 -27.12 -25.77
C ALA A 136 -3.72 -26.12 -24.93
N ARG A 137 -3.29 -25.89 -23.69
CA ARG A 137 -3.80 -24.79 -22.87
C ARG A 137 -3.02 -23.53 -23.20
N ILE A 138 -3.71 -22.48 -23.62
CA ILE A 138 -3.08 -21.17 -23.83
C ILE A 138 -3.03 -20.45 -22.49
N VAL A 139 -1.82 -20.13 -22.05
CA VAL A 139 -1.57 -19.48 -20.75
C VAL A 139 -1.25 -17.99 -20.90
N GLU A 140 -0.88 -17.55 -22.11
CA GLU A 140 -0.60 -16.15 -22.40
C GLU A 140 -0.80 -15.87 -23.91
N THR A 141 -1.43 -14.75 -24.24
CA THR A 141 -1.55 -14.26 -25.63
C THR A 141 -0.96 -12.87 -25.76
N VAL A 142 0.07 -12.71 -26.60
CA VAL A 142 0.78 -11.44 -26.82
C VAL A 142 1.15 -11.27 -28.29
N TYR A 143 1.60 -10.09 -28.69
CA TYR A 143 2.21 -9.91 -30.01
C TYR A 143 3.64 -10.46 -30.05
N GLY A 144 3.93 -11.38 -30.97
CA GLY A 144 5.28 -11.92 -31.22
C GLY A 144 6.11 -11.07 -32.20
N ALA A 145 5.42 -10.39 -33.11
CA ALA A 145 5.92 -9.40 -34.07
C ALA A 145 4.77 -8.42 -34.42
N PRO A 146 5.02 -7.28 -35.10
CA PRO A 146 3.94 -6.39 -35.52
C PRO A 146 2.83 -7.14 -36.26
N GLY A 147 1.62 -7.10 -35.70
CA GLY A 147 0.44 -7.77 -36.25
C GLY A 147 0.35 -9.28 -36.03
N VAL A 148 1.39 -9.95 -35.51
CA VAL A 148 1.39 -11.42 -35.33
C VAL A 148 1.05 -11.79 -33.89
N VAL A 149 -0.09 -12.46 -33.70
CA VAL A 149 -0.53 -12.95 -32.39
C VAL A 149 0.16 -14.27 -32.05
N ARG A 150 0.88 -14.27 -30.93
CA ARG A 150 1.60 -15.40 -30.37
C ARG A 150 0.82 -15.96 -29.17
N HIS A 151 0.50 -17.25 -29.23
CA HIS A 151 -0.21 -17.97 -28.16
C HIS A 151 0.79 -18.86 -27.43
N ARG A 152 1.19 -18.48 -26.22
CA ARG A 152 2.05 -19.29 -25.37
C ARG A 152 1.23 -20.40 -24.75
N PHE A 153 1.74 -21.63 -24.79
CA PHE A 153 0.93 -22.79 -24.41
C PHE A 153 1.63 -23.79 -23.50
N GLU A 154 0.81 -24.57 -22.79
CA GLU A 154 1.18 -25.81 -22.13
C GLU A 154 0.50 -26.97 -22.88
N VAL A 155 1.27 -28.01 -23.18
CA VAL A 155 0.72 -29.24 -23.77
C VAL A 155 -0.19 -29.91 -22.74
N LEU A 156 -1.43 -30.19 -23.13
CA LEU A 156 -2.34 -31.03 -22.34
C LEU A 156 -2.25 -32.48 -22.82
N GLU A 157 -2.41 -32.69 -24.12
CA GLU A 157 -2.48 -34.01 -24.74
C GLU A 157 -1.94 -33.94 -26.17
N GLY A 158 -1.18 -34.95 -26.61
CA GLY A 158 -0.70 -35.05 -27.99
C GLY A 158 0.13 -33.86 -28.48
N ASP A 159 0.20 -33.71 -29.80
CA ASP A 159 1.01 -32.68 -30.46
C ASP A 159 0.16 -31.90 -31.48
N ILE A 160 0.44 -30.60 -31.61
CA ILE A 160 -0.13 -29.72 -32.63
C ILE A 160 0.94 -29.42 -33.66
N GLU A 161 0.62 -29.60 -34.94
CA GLU A 161 1.58 -29.44 -36.04
C GLU A 161 1.19 -28.29 -36.98
N VAL A 162 2.19 -27.75 -37.68
CA VAL A 162 1.98 -26.72 -38.70
C VAL A 162 1.09 -27.25 -39.83
N GLY A 163 0.15 -26.41 -40.28
CA GLY A 163 -0.83 -26.73 -41.33
C GLY A 163 -2.08 -27.44 -40.84
N GLN A 164 -2.15 -27.86 -39.57
CA GLN A 164 -3.36 -28.46 -39.01
C GLN A 164 -4.50 -27.45 -38.88
N SER A 165 -5.72 -27.93 -39.08
CA SER A 165 -6.92 -27.21 -38.69
C SER A 165 -7.17 -27.43 -37.20
N VAL A 166 -7.43 -26.34 -36.47
CA VAL A 166 -7.63 -26.33 -35.03
C VAL A 166 -8.88 -25.56 -34.67
N ASN A 167 -9.51 -25.94 -33.56
CA ASN A 167 -10.55 -25.17 -32.91
C ASN A 167 -9.92 -24.40 -31.74
N ALA A 168 -9.93 -23.07 -31.82
CA ALA A 168 -9.36 -22.17 -30.83
C ALA A 168 -10.48 -21.53 -30.01
N VAL A 169 -10.48 -21.74 -28.69
CA VAL A 169 -11.56 -21.34 -27.78
C VAL A 169 -11.00 -20.58 -26.58
N ILE A 170 -11.48 -19.36 -26.33
CA ILE A 170 -11.08 -18.56 -25.17
C ILE A 170 -11.86 -18.96 -23.91
N ASP A 171 -11.32 -18.61 -22.74
CA ASP A 171 -12.08 -18.57 -21.51
C ASP A 171 -13.10 -17.41 -21.55
N GLY A 172 -14.36 -17.74 -21.83
CA GLY A 172 -15.44 -16.77 -22.00
C GLY A 172 -15.78 -16.00 -20.74
N GLU A 173 -15.82 -16.65 -19.57
CA GLU A 173 -16.14 -15.98 -18.30
C GLU A 173 -15.05 -14.96 -17.95
N ARG A 174 -13.78 -15.35 -18.11
CA ARG A 174 -12.65 -14.46 -17.91
C ARG A 174 -12.68 -13.27 -18.88
N ARG A 175 -12.96 -13.53 -20.17
CA ARG A 175 -13.11 -12.48 -21.18
C ARG A 175 -14.20 -11.50 -20.80
N ASP A 176 -15.36 -11.98 -20.37
CA ASP A 176 -16.47 -11.13 -19.98
C ASP A 176 -16.10 -10.25 -18.78
N ALA A 177 -15.43 -10.80 -17.77
CA ALA A 177 -14.94 -10.01 -16.64
C ALA A 177 -13.96 -8.89 -17.07
N ILE A 178 -13.05 -9.20 -18.01
CA ILE A 178 -12.13 -8.22 -18.59
C ILE A 178 -12.89 -7.13 -19.34
N LYS A 179 -13.89 -7.49 -20.18
CA LYS A 179 -14.71 -6.52 -20.92
C LYS A 179 -15.44 -5.55 -19.99
N ARG A 180 -16.01 -6.06 -18.88
CA ARG A 180 -16.66 -5.22 -17.86
C ARG A 180 -15.66 -4.23 -17.25
N ASN A 181 -14.51 -4.72 -16.80
CA ASN A 181 -13.45 -3.88 -16.24
C ASN A 181 -12.90 -2.86 -17.26
N HIS A 182 -12.82 -3.23 -18.54
CA HIS A 182 -12.33 -2.33 -19.58
C HIS A 182 -13.30 -1.18 -19.80
N THR A 183 -14.57 -1.47 -20.06
CA THR A 183 -15.57 -0.41 -20.25
C THR A 183 -15.75 0.42 -18.98
N ALA A 184 -15.66 -0.19 -17.78
CA ALA A 184 -15.66 0.55 -16.52
C ALA A 184 -14.48 1.51 -16.38
N THR A 185 -13.32 1.20 -16.96
CA THR A 185 -12.15 2.10 -16.97
C THR A 185 -12.47 3.38 -17.76
N HIS A 186 -13.17 3.27 -18.89
CA HIS A 186 -13.58 4.43 -19.69
C HIS A 186 -14.63 5.30 -18.97
N LEU A 187 -15.60 4.67 -18.29
CA LEU A 187 -16.57 5.40 -17.47
C LEU A 187 -15.91 6.10 -16.27
N LEU A 188 -14.97 5.42 -15.59
CA LEU A 188 -14.20 6.02 -14.50
C LEU A 188 -13.37 7.20 -14.98
N HIS A 189 -12.77 7.10 -16.17
CA HIS A 189 -12.00 8.18 -16.74
C HIS A 189 -12.87 9.42 -17.04
N TRP A 190 -14.04 9.22 -17.65
CA TRP A 190 -15.03 10.29 -17.82
C TRP A 190 -15.45 10.90 -16.47
N ALA A 191 -15.84 10.08 -15.50
CA ALA A 191 -16.33 10.55 -14.20
C ALA A 191 -15.25 11.31 -13.40
N LEU A 192 -13.99 10.90 -13.49
CA LEU A 192 -12.85 11.63 -12.94
C LEU A 192 -12.69 13.01 -13.57
N ARG A 193 -12.82 13.11 -14.90
CA ARG A 193 -12.75 14.40 -15.61
C ARG A 193 -13.93 15.31 -15.26
N GLU A 194 -15.13 14.76 -15.14
CA GLU A 194 -16.32 15.50 -14.75
C GLU A 194 -16.20 16.05 -13.31
N THR A 195 -15.66 15.23 -12.40
CA THR A 195 -15.56 15.60 -10.97
C THR A 195 -14.39 16.53 -10.69
N LEU A 196 -13.21 16.25 -11.28
CA LEU A 196 -11.97 16.94 -10.94
C LEU A 196 -11.56 18.00 -11.97
N GLY A 197 -11.96 17.84 -13.24
CA GLY A 197 -11.63 18.72 -14.34
C GLY A 197 -10.78 18.08 -15.45
N ASP A 198 -10.64 18.81 -16.55
CA ASP A 198 -10.00 18.36 -17.81
C ASP A 198 -8.49 18.08 -17.72
N HIS A 199 -7.83 18.45 -16.62
CA HIS A 199 -6.42 18.14 -16.41
C HIS A 199 -6.16 16.67 -16.10
N VAL A 200 -7.20 15.91 -15.75
CA VAL A 200 -7.12 14.46 -15.58
C VAL A 200 -6.81 13.82 -16.93
N LYS A 201 -5.66 13.15 -17.00
CA LYS A 201 -5.19 12.39 -18.16
C LYS A 201 -4.64 11.06 -17.72
N GLN A 202 -4.97 10.00 -18.46
CA GLN A 202 -4.40 8.68 -18.24
C GLN A 202 -2.86 8.70 -18.28
N GLN A 203 -2.24 8.11 -17.28
CA GLN A 203 -0.79 7.89 -17.15
C GLN A 203 -0.42 6.40 -17.21
N GLY A 204 -1.41 5.52 -17.05
CA GLY A 204 -1.22 4.08 -17.03
C GLY A 204 -2.55 3.36 -16.82
N SER A 205 -2.64 2.12 -17.31
CA SER A 205 -3.82 1.28 -17.10
C SER A 205 -3.43 -0.19 -16.97
N LEU A 206 -4.23 -0.95 -16.23
CA LEU A 206 -4.25 -2.40 -16.24
C LEU A 206 -5.72 -2.84 -16.16
N VAL A 207 -6.14 -3.69 -17.08
CA VAL A 207 -7.48 -4.27 -17.11
C VAL A 207 -7.33 -5.79 -17.07
N GLY A 208 -7.60 -6.37 -15.89
CA GLY A 208 -7.62 -7.81 -15.66
C GLY A 208 -9.03 -8.34 -15.43
N PRO A 209 -9.20 -9.66 -15.21
CA PRO A 209 -10.50 -10.23 -14.88
C PRO A 209 -10.98 -9.86 -13.48
N ASP A 210 -10.07 -9.79 -12.50
CA ASP A 210 -10.43 -9.59 -11.08
C ASP A 210 -10.56 -8.11 -10.71
N ARG A 211 -9.85 -7.23 -11.41
CA ARG A 211 -9.82 -5.78 -11.14
C ARG A 211 -9.33 -4.96 -12.33
N LEU A 212 -9.58 -3.68 -12.26
CA LEU A 212 -8.93 -2.65 -13.07
C LEU A 212 -8.06 -1.74 -12.21
N ARG A 213 -7.08 -1.10 -12.84
CA ARG A 213 -6.21 -0.07 -12.28
C ARG A 213 -6.09 1.06 -13.28
N PHE A 214 -6.34 2.28 -12.83
CA PHE A 214 -6.26 3.48 -13.65
C PHE A 214 -5.35 4.51 -12.97
N ASP A 215 -4.28 4.88 -13.66
CA ASP A 215 -3.34 5.90 -13.21
C ASP A 215 -3.64 7.19 -13.95
N PHE A 216 -3.72 8.31 -13.24
CA PHE A 216 -4.13 9.59 -13.81
C PHE A 216 -3.36 10.77 -13.22
N SER A 217 -3.26 11.85 -14.01
CA SER A 217 -2.64 13.10 -13.56
C SER A 217 -3.58 13.88 -12.65
N HIS A 218 -3.18 14.06 -11.40
CA HIS A 218 -3.89 14.89 -10.43
C HIS A 218 -2.98 15.19 -9.24
N TYR A 219 -3.10 16.39 -8.65
CA TYR A 219 -2.12 16.93 -7.71
C TYR A 219 -2.40 16.57 -6.24
N ASP A 220 -3.67 16.38 -5.86
CA ASP A 220 -4.08 16.19 -4.46
C ASP A 220 -4.71 14.83 -4.18
N ALA A 221 -4.78 14.46 -2.90
CA ALA A 221 -5.58 13.34 -2.45
C ALA A 221 -7.07 13.56 -2.78
N LEU A 222 -7.76 12.51 -3.22
CA LEU A 222 -9.19 12.48 -3.46
C LEU A 222 -9.83 12.39 -2.09
N SER A 223 -10.77 13.27 -1.84
CA SER A 223 -11.65 13.18 -0.68
C SER A 223 -12.63 12.03 -0.83
N ASP A 224 -13.13 11.53 0.31
CA ASP A 224 -14.17 10.49 0.31
C ASP A 224 -15.42 10.93 -0.48
N ASP A 225 -15.78 12.21 -0.41
CA ASP A 225 -16.92 12.78 -1.14
C ASP A 225 -16.69 12.78 -2.66
N GLU A 226 -15.46 13.07 -3.13
CA GLU A 226 -15.13 12.98 -4.56
C GLU A 226 -15.15 11.53 -5.05
N ILE A 227 -14.65 10.58 -4.25
CA ILE A 227 -14.73 9.15 -4.58
C ILE A 227 -16.19 8.72 -4.73
N ILE A 228 -17.06 9.11 -3.80
CA ILE A 228 -18.50 8.82 -3.87
C ILE A 228 -19.13 9.44 -5.11
N ALA A 229 -18.83 10.71 -5.41
CA ALA A 229 -19.36 11.38 -6.61
C ALA A 229 -18.96 10.69 -7.91
N ILE A 230 -17.70 10.24 -8.02
CA ILE A 230 -17.19 9.48 -9.16
C ILE A 230 -17.95 8.15 -9.29
N GLU A 231 -18.12 7.42 -8.18
CA GLU A 231 -18.87 6.15 -8.18
C GLU A 231 -20.33 6.35 -8.58
N ASP A 232 -20.98 7.42 -8.10
CA ASP A 232 -22.38 7.75 -8.42
C ASP A 232 -22.57 8.08 -9.90
N LEU A 233 -21.64 8.83 -10.50
CA LEU A 233 -21.66 9.13 -11.95
C LEU A 233 -21.56 7.85 -12.78
N VAL A 234 -20.59 6.98 -12.45
CA VAL A 234 -20.41 5.69 -13.14
C VAL A 234 -21.63 4.80 -12.95
N ALA A 235 -22.16 4.69 -11.73
CA ALA A 235 -23.35 3.89 -11.44
C ALA A 235 -24.57 4.41 -12.19
N GLY A 236 -24.74 5.73 -12.30
CA GLY A 236 -25.79 6.37 -13.10
C GLY A 236 -25.76 5.91 -14.56
N ASP A 237 -24.60 6.03 -15.21
CA ASP A 237 -24.44 5.68 -16.63
C ASP A 237 -24.67 4.18 -16.89
N ILE A 238 -24.23 3.34 -15.95
CA ILE A 238 -24.47 1.88 -15.98
C ILE A 238 -25.97 1.57 -15.86
N LEU A 239 -26.68 2.24 -14.96
CA LEU A 239 -28.12 2.03 -14.75
C LEU A 239 -28.98 2.53 -15.91
N GLU A 240 -28.54 3.58 -16.62
CA GLU A 240 -29.16 4.00 -17.88
C GLU A 240 -29.02 2.95 -18.99
N ASN A 241 -27.97 2.12 -18.89
CA ASN A 241 -27.73 0.97 -19.78
C ASN A 241 -27.69 1.35 -21.27
N SER A 242 -27.06 2.50 -21.55
CA SER A 242 -26.83 2.94 -22.93
C SER A 242 -25.97 1.92 -23.71
N PRO A 243 -26.11 1.82 -25.05
CA PRO A 243 -25.27 0.95 -25.85
C PRO A 243 -23.78 1.36 -25.77
N ALA A 244 -22.90 0.36 -25.79
CA ALA A 244 -21.48 0.55 -26.01
C ALA A 244 -21.13 0.11 -27.44
N ARG A 245 -20.69 1.05 -28.27
CA ARG A 245 -20.39 0.81 -29.69
C ARG A 245 -18.90 0.84 -29.92
N HIS A 246 -18.44 -0.10 -30.74
CA HIS A 246 -17.04 -0.21 -31.13
C HIS A 246 -16.97 -0.31 -32.64
N TYR A 247 -16.24 0.60 -33.28
CA TYR A 247 -16.16 0.66 -34.74
C TYR A 247 -14.83 1.23 -35.22
N GLU A 248 -14.49 0.93 -36.47
CA GLU A 248 -13.32 1.49 -37.15
C GLU A 248 -13.74 2.70 -37.99
N THR A 249 -12.92 3.74 -37.95
CA THR A 249 -13.12 4.98 -38.72
C THR A 249 -11.75 5.64 -38.98
N THR A 250 -11.73 6.72 -39.75
CA THR A 250 -10.51 7.50 -39.94
C THR A 250 -10.19 8.29 -38.69
N LYS A 251 -8.90 8.58 -38.48
CA LYS A 251 -8.47 9.41 -37.34
C LYS A 251 -9.16 10.78 -37.32
N ASP A 252 -9.30 11.42 -38.48
CA ASP A 252 -9.93 12.74 -38.60
C ASP A 252 -11.43 12.69 -38.24
N GLU A 253 -12.15 11.63 -38.64
CA GLU A 253 -13.56 11.42 -38.28
C GLU A 253 -13.73 11.16 -36.77
N ALA A 254 -12.84 10.39 -36.17
CA ALA A 254 -12.85 10.14 -34.72
C ALA A 254 -12.57 11.42 -33.91
N GLU A 255 -11.60 12.23 -34.31
CA GLU A 255 -11.34 13.52 -33.66
C GLU A 255 -12.55 14.47 -33.82
N ALA A 256 -13.20 14.47 -34.98
CA ALA A 256 -14.40 15.27 -35.23
C ALA A 256 -15.62 14.81 -34.41
N SER A 257 -15.70 13.53 -34.01
CA SER A 257 -16.74 13.00 -33.12
C SER A 257 -16.45 13.26 -31.64
N GLY A 258 -15.35 13.95 -31.32
CA GLY A 258 -14.94 14.25 -29.95
C GLY A 258 -14.21 13.10 -29.25
N ALA A 259 -13.74 12.10 -30.00
CA ALA A 259 -13.00 10.98 -29.42
C ALA A 259 -11.67 11.46 -28.81
N ILE A 260 -11.43 11.06 -27.56
CA ILE A 260 -10.18 11.41 -26.89
C ILE A 260 -9.11 10.34 -27.18
N ALA A 261 -7.89 10.79 -27.49
CA ALA A 261 -6.74 9.94 -27.77
C ALA A 261 -5.73 10.01 -26.61
N PHE A 262 -5.38 8.84 -26.03
CA PHE A 262 -4.57 8.78 -24.80
C PHE A 262 -3.14 8.29 -24.97
N PHE A 263 -2.74 7.96 -26.19
CA PHE A 263 -1.37 7.54 -26.46
C PHE A 263 -0.77 8.42 -27.53
N GLY A 264 0.41 8.99 -27.26
CA GLY A 264 1.25 9.61 -28.29
C GLY A 264 1.80 8.61 -29.32
N ASP A 265 1.27 7.39 -29.35
CA ASP A 265 1.55 6.40 -30.36
C ASP A 265 1.00 6.88 -31.70
N LYS A 266 1.78 6.60 -32.75
CA LYS A 266 1.41 6.90 -34.12
C LYS A 266 0.23 6.00 -34.51
N TYR A 267 -0.97 6.40 -34.12
CA TYR A 267 -2.20 5.87 -34.68
C TYR A 267 -2.07 5.88 -36.21
N GLY A 268 -2.43 4.77 -36.85
CA GLY A 268 -2.53 4.72 -38.30
C GLY A 268 -3.68 5.60 -38.80
N ASP A 269 -3.86 5.67 -40.12
CA ASP A 269 -4.94 6.45 -40.73
C ASP A 269 -6.34 5.92 -40.33
N VAL A 270 -6.42 4.65 -39.93
CA VAL A 270 -7.62 3.97 -39.41
C VAL A 270 -7.43 3.68 -37.93
N VAL A 271 -8.43 4.04 -37.12
CA VAL A 271 -8.46 3.86 -35.66
C VAL A 271 -9.74 3.16 -35.23
N LYS A 272 -9.67 2.47 -34.08
CA LYS A 272 -10.86 1.93 -33.40
C LYS A 272 -11.36 2.93 -32.35
N VAL A 273 -12.64 3.25 -32.42
CA VAL A 273 -13.34 4.15 -31.50
C VAL A 273 -14.29 3.34 -30.63
N LEU A 274 -14.24 3.58 -29.33
CA LEU A 274 -15.25 3.16 -28.38
C LEU A 274 -16.15 4.35 -28.05
N GLU A 275 -17.45 4.19 -28.24
CA GLU A 275 -18.49 5.02 -27.66
C GLU A 275 -19.16 4.24 -26.53
N ALA A 276 -18.78 4.52 -25.28
CA ALA A 276 -19.38 3.93 -24.08
C ALA A 276 -20.45 4.89 -23.53
N GLY A 277 -21.69 4.70 -24.00
CA GLY A 277 -22.79 5.60 -23.66
C GLY A 277 -22.63 7.01 -24.24
N PRO A 278 -23.37 7.99 -23.72
CA PRO A 278 -23.35 9.36 -24.22
C PRO A 278 -22.13 10.16 -23.74
N HIS A 279 -21.40 9.67 -22.74
CA HIS A 279 -20.44 10.47 -21.99
C HIS A 279 -18.97 10.13 -22.26
N SER A 280 -18.68 8.91 -22.71
CA SER A 280 -17.30 8.46 -22.94
C SER A 280 -17.11 8.02 -24.39
N THR A 281 -16.31 8.79 -25.14
CA THR A 281 -15.89 8.46 -26.51
C THR A 281 -14.38 8.54 -26.61
N GLU A 282 -13.72 7.42 -26.88
CA GLU A 282 -12.26 7.28 -26.78
C GLU A 282 -11.68 6.37 -27.87
N LEU A 283 -10.43 6.60 -28.27
CA LEU A 283 -9.70 5.68 -29.14
C LEU A 283 -9.25 4.45 -28.33
N CYS A 284 -9.91 3.30 -28.54
CA CYS A 284 -9.59 2.07 -27.84
C CYS A 284 -9.70 0.85 -28.76
N GLY A 285 -8.64 0.03 -28.79
CA GLY A 285 -8.60 -1.22 -29.56
C GLY A 285 -8.99 -2.46 -28.77
N GLY A 286 -9.36 -2.30 -27.49
CA GLY A 286 -9.69 -3.40 -26.59
C GLY A 286 -11.06 -4.03 -26.82
N THR A 287 -11.39 -5.02 -25.99
CA THR A 287 -12.70 -5.67 -26.02
C THR A 287 -13.64 -5.04 -25.01
N HIS A 288 -14.88 -4.74 -25.41
CA HIS A 288 -15.85 -4.00 -24.60
C HIS A 288 -17.21 -4.68 -24.53
N VAL A 289 -17.96 -4.38 -23.47
CA VAL A 289 -19.36 -4.82 -23.33
C VAL A 289 -20.25 -4.25 -24.46
N LYS A 290 -21.46 -4.80 -24.63
CA LYS A 290 -22.40 -4.33 -25.68
C LYS A 290 -23.32 -3.22 -25.18
N ALA A 291 -23.62 -3.21 -23.88
CA ALA A 291 -24.33 -2.14 -23.21
C ALA A 291 -23.73 -1.88 -21.82
N LEU A 292 -23.84 -0.65 -21.31
CA LEU A 292 -23.19 -0.28 -20.05
C LEU A 292 -23.70 -1.09 -18.84
N GLY A 293 -24.97 -1.53 -18.86
CA GLY A 293 -25.54 -2.37 -17.81
C GLY A 293 -24.91 -3.77 -17.72
N ASP A 294 -24.24 -4.24 -18.77
CA ASP A 294 -23.48 -5.50 -18.76
C ASP A 294 -22.26 -5.43 -17.82
N ILE A 295 -21.81 -4.23 -17.45
CA ILE A 295 -20.70 -4.01 -16.51
C ILE A 295 -21.08 -4.51 -15.10
N GLY A 296 -22.34 -4.34 -14.70
CA GLY A 296 -22.77 -4.52 -13.32
C GLY A 296 -22.23 -3.42 -12.39
N PRO A 297 -22.32 -3.58 -11.06
CA PRO A 297 -21.82 -2.56 -10.13
C PRO A 297 -20.31 -2.38 -10.29
N VAL A 298 -19.84 -1.15 -10.06
CA VAL A 298 -18.42 -0.79 -10.01
C VAL A 298 -18.13 -0.20 -8.63
N LYS A 299 -16.98 -0.57 -8.03
CA LYS A 299 -16.56 -0.05 -6.73
C LYS A 299 -15.07 0.27 -6.75
N ILE A 300 -14.71 1.49 -6.34
CA ILE A 300 -13.34 1.89 -6.07
C ILE A 300 -12.91 1.22 -4.76
N ILE A 301 -11.81 0.46 -4.80
CA ILE A 301 -11.31 -0.32 -3.65
C ILE A 301 -10.06 0.28 -3.03
N SER A 302 -9.31 1.07 -3.80
CA SER A 302 -8.13 1.76 -3.31
C SER A 302 -7.86 2.99 -4.15
N GLU A 303 -7.24 3.95 -3.48
CA GLU A 303 -6.82 5.22 -4.04
C GLU A 303 -5.48 5.56 -3.38
N ALA A 304 -4.44 5.87 -4.18
CA ALA A 304 -3.14 6.25 -3.66
C ALA A 304 -2.33 7.15 -4.61
N SER A 305 -1.42 7.95 -4.05
CA SER A 305 -0.35 8.60 -4.82
C SER A 305 0.72 7.59 -5.23
N ILE A 306 1.18 7.67 -6.48
CA ILE A 306 2.24 6.79 -7.03
C ILE A 306 3.41 7.58 -7.63
N GLY A 307 3.44 8.89 -7.42
CA GLY A 307 4.47 9.80 -7.93
C GLY A 307 4.00 11.25 -7.87
N SER A 308 4.89 12.18 -8.22
CA SER A 308 4.55 13.61 -8.28
C SER A 308 3.42 13.84 -9.29
N ASN A 309 2.29 14.35 -8.82
CA ASN A 309 1.08 14.61 -9.62
C ASN A 309 0.48 13.39 -10.32
N ILE A 310 0.74 12.16 -9.83
CA ILE A 310 0.17 10.94 -10.38
C ILE A 310 -0.53 10.15 -9.28
N ARG A 311 -1.78 9.82 -9.55
CA ARG A 311 -2.70 9.13 -8.65
C ARG A 311 -3.13 7.82 -9.29
N ARG A 312 -3.48 6.84 -8.46
CA ARG A 312 -3.93 5.52 -8.88
C ARG A 312 -5.22 5.18 -8.19
N ILE A 313 -6.21 4.80 -8.99
CA ILE A 313 -7.41 4.12 -8.51
C ILE A 313 -7.33 2.65 -8.92
N GLU A 314 -7.64 1.76 -7.98
CA GLU A 314 -8.03 0.40 -8.31
C GLU A 314 -9.52 0.22 -8.05
N ALA A 315 -10.20 -0.47 -8.97
CA ALA A 315 -11.63 -0.74 -8.87
C ALA A 315 -11.96 -2.16 -9.30
N VAL A 316 -13.13 -2.63 -8.90
CA VAL A 316 -13.70 -3.92 -9.30
C VAL A 316 -15.08 -3.72 -9.89
N SER A 317 -15.45 -4.55 -10.88
CA SER A 317 -16.77 -4.53 -11.52
C SER A 317 -17.49 -5.88 -11.43
N GLY A 318 -18.74 -5.94 -11.92
CA GLY A 318 -19.50 -7.19 -11.99
C GLY A 318 -19.81 -7.78 -10.62
N THR A 319 -19.31 -8.99 -10.34
CA THR A 319 -19.55 -9.65 -9.05
C THR A 319 -18.59 -9.20 -7.96
N GLY A 320 -17.48 -8.53 -8.30
CA GLY A 320 -16.46 -8.09 -7.34
C GLY A 320 -17.02 -7.24 -6.20
N PRO A 321 -17.82 -6.17 -6.48
CA PRO A 321 -18.46 -5.39 -5.43
C PRO A 321 -19.41 -6.21 -4.54
N ILE A 322 -20.13 -7.19 -5.12
CA ILE A 322 -21.07 -8.06 -4.39
C ILE A 322 -20.32 -8.98 -3.43
N GLU A 323 -19.20 -9.57 -3.89
CA GLU A 323 -18.35 -10.41 -3.06
C GLU A 323 -17.75 -9.65 -1.89
N ARG A 324 -17.33 -8.40 -2.13
CA ARG A 324 -16.83 -7.49 -1.12
C ARG A 324 -17.90 -7.13 -0.08
N LEU A 325 -19.11 -6.78 -0.52
CA LEU A 325 -20.24 -6.53 0.38
C LEU A 325 -20.51 -7.73 1.30
N ARG A 326 -20.55 -8.94 0.73
CA ARG A 326 -20.73 -10.18 1.52
C ARG A 326 -19.59 -10.41 2.51
N GLU A 327 -18.36 -10.04 2.17
CA GLU A 327 -17.23 -10.16 3.08
C GLU A 327 -17.30 -9.14 4.22
N ASP A 328 -17.69 -7.91 3.93
CA ASP A 328 -17.87 -6.86 4.93
C ASP A 328 -19.03 -7.19 5.88
N GLU A 329 -20.15 -7.70 5.38
CA GLU A 329 -21.25 -8.22 6.20
C GLU A 329 -20.78 -9.35 7.15
N ARG A 330 -19.95 -10.27 6.66
CA ARG A 330 -19.37 -11.34 7.50
C ARG A 330 -18.45 -10.77 8.59
N ARG A 331 -17.62 -9.78 8.26
CA ARG A 331 -16.70 -9.13 9.22
C ARG A 331 -17.47 -8.37 10.30
N ILE A 332 -18.45 -7.57 9.89
CA ILE A 332 -19.33 -6.81 10.80
C ILE A 332 -20.07 -7.77 11.73
N LYS A 333 -20.65 -8.84 11.18
CA LYS A 333 -21.34 -9.85 11.98
C LYS A 333 -20.40 -10.54 12.98
N ALA A 334 -19.20 -10.94 12.55
CA ALA A 334 -18.22 -11.57 13.44
C ALA A 334 -17.80 -10.64 14.59
N ALA A 335 -17.62 -9.34 14.31
CA ALA A 335 -17.32 -8.35 15.34
C ALA A 335 -18.49 -8.17 16.33
N ALA A 336 -19.73 -8.11 15.84
CA ALA A 336 -20.92 -8.03 16.68
C ALA A 336 -21.11 -9.28 17.56
N ASP A 337 -20.93 -10.48 16.99
CA ASP A 337 -20.98 -11.75 17.71
C ASP A 337 -19.90 -11.81 18.82
N ALA A 338 -18.67 -11.35 18.52
CA ALA A 338 -17.58 -11.29 19.51
C ALA A 338 -17.89 -10.31 20.67
N MET A 339 -18.68 -9.28 20.40
CA MET A 339 -19.14 -8.30 21.39
C MET A 339 -20.43 -8.74 22.10
N GLY A 340 -21.11 -9.78 21.61
CA GLY A 340 -22.38 -10.28 22.14
C GLY A 340 -23.55 -9.33 21.90
N VAL A 341 -23.53 -8.56 20.81
CA VAL A 341 -24.56 -7.56 20.46
C VAL A 341 -25.06 -7.74 19.03
N ALA A 342 -26.15 -7.07 18.67
CA ALA A 342 -26.60 -6.99 17.28
C ALA A 342 -25.68 -6.08 16.44
N THR A 343 -25.69 -6.23 15.12
CA THR A 343 -24.77 -5.50 14.22
C THR A 343 -25.01 -4.00 14.21
N ASP A 344 -26.25 -3.56 14.40
CA ASP A 344 -26.66 -2.16 14.53
C ASP A 344 -26.20 -1.52 15.85
N GLU A 345 -25.98 -2.33 16.89
CA GLU A 345 -25.47 -1.88 18.19
C GLU A 345 -23.93 -1.97 18.31
N LEU A 346 -23.24 -2.45 17.26
CA LEU A 346 -21.81 -2.76 17.32
C LEU A 346 -20.97 -1.55 17.71
N VAL A 347 -21.22 -0.39 17.10
CA VAL A 347 -20.44 0.83 17.35
C VAL A 347 -20.62 1.29 18.81
N ASP A 348 -21.86 1.44 19.26
CA ASP A 348 -22.19 1.81 20.64
C ASP A 348 -21.60 0.82 21.66
N ALA A 349 -21.62 -0.48 21.34
CA ALA A 349 -21.03 -1.50 22.18
C ALA A 349 -19.50 -1.37 22.27
N VAL A 350 -18.82 -1.07 21.15
CA VAL A 350 -17.38 -0.80 21.12
C VAL A 350 -17.06 0.43 21.97
N GLU A 351 -17.78 1.53 21.79
CA GLU A 351 -17.56 2.77 22.57
C GLU A 351 -17.74 2.53 24.07
N ARG A 352 -18.80 1.81 24.46
CA ARG A 352 -19.04 1.43 25.86
C ARG A 352 -17.93 0.56 26.42
N ARG A 353 -17.43 -0.44 25.67
CA ARG A 353 -16.31 -1.29 26.12
C ARG A 353 -15.01 -0.49 26.24
N VAL A 354 -14.74 0.43 25.32
CA VAL A 354 -13.57 1.32 25.39
C VAL A 354 -13.66 2.20 26.64
N ALA A 355 -14.83 2.76 26.95
CA ALA A 355 -15.05 3.54 28.16
C ALA A 355 -14.88 2.69 29.43
N GLU A 356 -15.47 1.49 29.47
CA GLU A 356 -15.35 0.53 30.58
C GLU A 356 -13.89 0.13 30.83
N VAL A 357 -13.12 -0.16 29.77
CA VAL A 357 -11.68 -0.47 29.88
C VAL A 357 -10.90 0.70 30.48
N LYS A 358 -11.24 1.94 30.12
CA LYS A 358 -10.60 3.13 30.68
C LYS A 358 -10.95 3.32 32.17
N GLU A 359 -12.20 3.06 32.54
CA GLU A 359 -12.66 3.11 33.94
C GLU A 359 -11.99 2.01 34.78
N LEU A 360 -12.01 0.76 34.32
CA LEU A 360 -11.36 -0.37 35.00
C LEU A 360 -9.86 -0.13 35.20
N ARG A 361 -9.15 0.38 34.18
CA ARG A 361 -7.73 0.76 34.32
C ARG A 361 -7.52 1.83 35.39
N THR A 362 -8.46 2.77 35.53
CA THR A 362 -8.39 3.80 36.58
C THR A 362 -8.65 3.18 37.96
N ARG A 363 -9.65 2.31 38.07
CA ARG A 363 -9.96 1.59 39.30
C ARG A 363 -8.81 0.68 39.76
N ILE A 364 -8.13 0.01 38.83
CA ILE A 364 -6.94 -0.81 39.12
C ILE A 364 -5.85 0.05 39.76
N ARG A 365 -5.51 1.21 39.14
CA ARG A 365 -4.51 2.12 39.72
C ARG A 365 -4.89 2.61 41.11
N ASP A 366 -6.16 2.94 41.33
CA ASP A 366 -6.64 3.39 42.65
C ASP A 366 -6.53 2.27 43.69
N LEU A 367 -6.87 1.03 43.33
CA LEU A 367 -6.74 -0.13 44.21
C LEU A 367 -5.28 -0.46 44.52
N GLU A 368 -4.39 -0.37 43.54
CA GLU A 368 -2.94 -0.54 43.72
C GLU A 368 -2.37 0.50 44.69
N ARG A 369 -2.78 1.78 44.54
CA ARG A 369 -2.41 2.86 45.48
C ARG A 369 -2.93 2.58 46.90
N GLN A 370 -4.17 2.12 47.05
CA GLN A 370 -4.73 1.77 48.37
C GLN A 370 -4.00 0.59 49.01
N ALA A 371 -3.71 -0.47 48.24
CA ALA A 371 -2.98 -1.64 48.71
C ALA A 371 -1.56 -1.28 49.15
N ALA A 372 -0.86 -0.44 48.39
CA ALA A 372 0.44 0.08 48.75
C ALA A 372 0.40 0.90 50.05
N ALA A 373 -0.55 1.84 50.19
CA ALA A 373 -0.72 2.61 51.42
C ALA A 373 -0.98 1.73 52.64
N GLY A 374 -1.74 0.63 52.48
CA GLY A 374 -1.97 -0.37 53.52
C GLY A 374 -0.68 -1.08 54.01
N ARG A 375 0.32 -1.23 53.13
CA ARG A 375 1.64 -1.81 53.45
C ARG A 375 2.60 -0.82 54.13
N SER A 376 2.20 0.43 54.35
CA SER A 376 3.04 1.44 55.00
C SER A 376 3.54 1.01 56.38
N GLY A 377 2.77 0.20 57.12
CA GLY A 377 3.20 -0.38 58.39
C GLY A 377 4.34 -1.38 58.24
N GLU A 378 4.16 -2.36 57.36
CA GLU A 378 5.18 -3.38 57.09
C GLU A 378 6.48 -2.76 56.57
N LEU A 379 6.38 -1.75 55.70
CA LEU A 379 7.55 -1.05 55.18
C LEU A 379 8.23 -0.16 56.24
N ALA A 380 7.47 0.40 57.17
CA ALA A 380 8.05 1.14 58.30
C ALA A 380 8.80 0.22 59.28
N ASP A 381 8.35 -1.03 59.44
CA ASP A 381 9.03 -2.02 60.28
C ASP A 381 10.43 -2.42 59.72
N LEU A 382 10.71 -2.12 58.44
CA LEU A 382 12.04 -2.30 57.82
C LEU A 382 13.03 -1.17 58.16
N ALA A 383 12.62 -0.15 58.91
CA ALA A 383 13.45 1.00 59.20
C ALA A 383 14.73 0.62 59.98
N ILE A 384 15.87 1.14 59.53
CA ILE A 384 17.15 1.07 60.24
C ILE A 384 17.48 2.49 60.71
N ASP A 385 17.66 2.68 62.03
CA ASP A 385 17.88 4.00 62.67
C ASP A 385 16.81 5.06 62.37
N GLY A 386 15.60 4.60 62.02
CA GLY A 386 14.46 5.44 61.62
C GLY A 386 14.43 5.76 60.12
N ILE A 387 15.23 5.09 59.28
CA ILE A 387 15.30 5.36 57.84
C ILE A 387 14.85 4.13 57.06
N VAL A 388 13.90 4.31 56.13
CA VAL A 388 13.40 3.27 55.22
C VAL A 388 13.94 3.52 53.81
N ILE A 389 14.56 2.53 53.19
CA ILE A 389 15.08 2.64 51.80
C ILE A 389 14.71 1.39 51.03
N GLU A 390 13.67 1.45 50.20
CA GLU A 390 13.10 0.27 49.55
C GLU A 390 12.68 0.50 48.10
N ARG A 391 12.68 -0.59 47.33
CA ARG A 391 12.09 -0.63 45.99
C ARG A 391 10.63 -1.05 46.08
N VAL A 392 9.75 -0.31 45.42
CA VAL A 392 8.30 -0.50 45.40
C VAL A 392 7.79 -0.46 43.96
N ASP A 393 7.82 -1.63 43.31
CA ASP A 393 7.29 -1.77 41.95
C ASP A 393 5.76 -1.77 41.93
N GLY A 394 5.17 -1.52 40.75
CA GLY A 394 3.72 -1.51 40.54
C GLY A 394 3.02 -0.21 40.94
N LEU A 395 3.77 0.83 41.31
CA LEU A 395 3.25 2.17 41.58
C LEU A 395 3.76 3.18 40.57
N ASP A 396 2.89 4.13 40.22
CA ASP A 396 3.28 5.32 39.48
C ASP A 396 3.94 6.37 40.40
N ARG A 397 4.42 7.46 39.81
CA ARG A 397 5.14 8.52 40.52
C ARG A 397 4.37 9.05 41.73
N ASP A 398 3.07 9.32 41.56
CA ASP A 398 2.23 9.85 42.64
C ASP A 398 1.99 8.78 43.72
N GLY A 399 1.76 7.53 43.33
CA GLY A 399 1.59 6.42 44.27
C GLY A 399 2.82 6.19 45.16
N VAL A 400 4.03 6.23 44.59
CA VAL A 400 5.28 6.14 45.37
C VAL A 400 5.46 7.34 46.29
N ARG A 401 5.10 8.55 45.81
CA ARG A 401 5.16 9.76 46.62
C ARG A 401 4.27 9.67 47.84
N ASP A 402 3.01 9.28 47.63
CA ASP A 402 2.02 9.20 48.68
C ASP A 402 2.37 8.08 49.68
N LEU A 403 2.93 6.95 49.21
CA LEU A 403 3.45 5.89 50.09
C LEU A 403 4.64 6.37 50.94
N ALA A 404 5.59 7.10 50.36
CA ALA A 404 6.75 7.61 51.10
C ALA A 404 6.31 8.56 52.22
N VAL A 405 5.34 9.43 51.94
CA VAL A 405 4.70 10.31 52.94
C VAL A 405 4.00 9.50 54.03
N ALA A 406 3.21 8.49 53.65
CA ALA A 406 2.48 7.66 54.62
C ALA A 406 3.41 6.87 55.56
N ILE A 407 4.57 6.40 55.08
CA ILE A 407 5.58 5.74 55.91
C ILE A 407 6.27 6.77 56.82
N ARG A 408 6.65 7.94 56.29
CA ARG A 408 7.31 9.02 57.06
C ARG A 408 6.48 9.46 58.25
N ASP A 409 5.17 9.56 58.11
CA ASP A 409 4.27 10.06 59.15
C ASP A 409 4.05 9.05 60.30
N ARG A 410 4.67 7.86 60.24
CA ARG A 410 4.62 6.88 61.32
C ARG A 410 5.66 7.19 62.40
N ALA A 411 5.32 6.85 63.64
CA ALA A 411 6.18 7.11 64.79
C ALA A 411 7.54 6.41 64.65
N GLY A 412 8.62 7.15 64.90
CA GLY A 412 10.00 6.64 64.86
C GLY A 412 10.68 6.73 63.49
N ILE A 413 9.97 7.15 62.44
CA ILE A 413 10.55 7.33 61.11
C ILE A 413 11.10 8.76 60.95
N LYS A 414 12.36 8.86 60.56
CA LYS A 414 13.11 10.09 60.27
C LYS A 414 13.16 10.40 58.78
N ALA A 415 13.32 9.37 57.94
CA ALA A 415 13.38 9.52 56.49
C ALA A 415 12.91 8.27 55.76
N VAL A 416 12.38 8.46 54.56
CA VAL A 416 11.92 7.40 53.67
C VAL A 416 12.43 7.69 52.28
N VAL A 417 13.06 6.72 51.63
CA VAL A 417 13.44 6.77 50.23
C VAL A 417 12.87 5.56 49.50
N LEU A 418 12.00 5.80 48.52
CA LEU A 418 11.35 4.76 47.73
C LEU A 418 11.70 4.89 46.26
N GLY A 419 11.93 3.76 45.60
CA GLY A 419 12.21 3.68 44.17
C GLY A 419 11.22 2.79 43.42
N THR A 420 10.80 3.18 42.21
CA THR A 420 9.98 2.34 41.31
C THR A 420 10.50 2.44 39.87
N ALA A 421 10.37 1.33 39.14
CA ALA A 421 10.59 1.27 37.70
C ALA A 421 9.31 0.75 36.99
N PRO A 422 8.42 1.64 36.52
CA PRO A 422 7.19 1.24 35.85
C PRO A 422 7.48 0.52 34.51
N GLU A 423 6.61 -0.40 34.11
CA GLU A 423 6.75 -1.16 32.85
C GLU A 423 6.77 -0.26 31.58
N GLY A 424 6.19 0.94 31.65
CA GLY A 424 6.24 1.94 30.57
C GLY A 424 7.59 2.65 30.39
N GLY A 425 8.60 2.28 31.19
CA GLY A 425 9.95 2.84 31.15
C GLY A 425 10.15 4.03 32.10
N GLY A 426 11.43 4.31 32.36
CA GLY A 426 11.86 5.34 33.30
C GLY A 426 11.87 4.88 34.75
N VAL A 427 12.30 5.79 35.63
CA VAL A 427 12.48 5.55 37.07
C VAL A 427 11.87 6.70 37.84
N THR A 428 11.25 6.41 38.98
CA THR A 428 10.95 7.43 39.98
C THR A 428 11.59 7.06 41.31
N ILE A 429 12.29 8.02 41.92
CA ILE A 429 12.82 7.94 43.29
C ILE A 429 12.19 9.07 44.09
N VAL A 430 11.62 8.76 45.25
CA VAL A 430 11.04 9.74 46.16
C VAL A 430 11.78 9.68 47.48
N ALA A 431 12.12 10.85 48.04
CA ALA A 431 12.52 10.99 49.44
C ALA A 431 11.54 11.86 50.21
N ALA A 432 11.16 11.42 51.41
CA ALA A 432 10.36 12.17 52.37
C ALA A 432 11.06 12.16 53.73
N VAL A 433 11.24 13.31 54.36
CA VAL A 433 11.94 13.44 55.66
C VAL A 433 11.05 14.07 56.71
N ALA A 434 11.17 13.62 57.96
CA ALA A 434 10.47 14.21 59.10
C ALA A 434 11.06 15.59 59.44
N ALA A 435 10.23 16.52 59.90
CA ALA A 435 10.62 17.92 60.11
C ALA A 435 11.75 18.10 61.15
N ASP A 436 11.85 17.20 62.11
CA ASP A 436 12.84 17.19 63.21
C ASP A 436 14.00 16.21 62.96
N SER A 437 14.08 15.60 61.78
CA SER A 437 15.11 14.60 61.45
C SER A 437 16.51 15.19 61.25
N GLY A 438 16.61 16.48 60.93
CA GLY A 438 17.87 17.12 60.51
C GLY A 438 18.35 16.71 59.11
N LEU A 439 17.54 15.96 58.36
CA LEU A 439 17.84 15.50 57.00
C LEU A 439 17.17 16.38 55.93
N ASN A 440 17.73 16.38 54.72
CA ASN A 440 17.17 17.07 53.55
C ASN A 440 16.84 16.05 52.46
N ALA A 441 15.55 15.96 52.08
CA ALA A 441 15.05 15.01 51.09
C ALA A 441 15.75 15.13 49.73
N SER A 442 15.95 16.36 49.23
CA SER A 442 16.59 16.58 47.92
C SER A 442 18.08 16.21 47.91
N GLU A 443 18.77 16.39 49.04
CA GLU A 443 20.18 16.01 49.19
C GLU A 443 20.33 14.49 49.30
N LEU A 444 19.43 13.83 50.03
CA LEU A 444 19.43 12.36 50.21
C LEU A 444 19.37 11.58 48.89
N ILE A 445 18.64 12.08 47.89
CA ILE A 445 18.46 11.39 46.60
C ILE A 445 19.27 12.01 45.47
N ALA A 446 20.13 12.99 45.73
CA ALA A 446 20.84 13.72 44.68
C ALA A 446 21.73 12.80 43.83
N ASP A 447 22.50 11.91 44.47
CA ASP A 447 23.40 11.00 43.75
C ASP A 447 22.65 9.80 43.16
N ALA A 448 21.60 9.33 43.85
CA ALA A 448 20.70 8.31 43.32
C ALA A 448 20.00 8.80 42.02
N ALA A 449 19.54 10.05 42.00
CA ALA A 449 18.94 10.67 40.83
C ALA A 449 19.92 10.76 39.65
N LYS A 450 21.18 11.16 39.89
CA LYS A 450 22.22 11.15 38.85
C LYS A 450 22.48 9.74 38.33
N LYS A 451 22.51 8.75 39.22
CA LYS A 451 22.77 7.35 38.86
C LYS A 451 21.75 6.79 37.88
N VAL A 452 20.48 7.13 38.05
CA VAL A 452 19.39 6.74 37.12
C VAL A 452 19.26 7.68 35.90
N LYS A 453 20.30 8.48 35.62
CA LYS A 453 20.34 9.50 34.55
C LYS A 453 19.17 10.48 34.64
N GLY A 454 18.88 10.91 35.86
CA GLY A 454 17.70 11.68 36.22
C GLY A 454 17.99 13.01 36.89
N GLY A 455 16.91 13.68 37.26
CA GLY A 455 16.92 14.92 38.02
C GLY A 455 15.69 15.02 38.93
N GLY A 456 15.81 15.74 40.03
CA GLY A 456 14.75 15.82 41.05
C GLY A 456 14.44 17.22 41.56
N GLY A 457 13.33 17.31 42.29
CA GLY A 457 12.86 18.53 42.96
C GLY A 457 13.78 18.97 44.11
N LYS A 458 13.81 20.28 44.38
CA LYS A 458 14.68 20.91 45.39
C LYS A 458 14.03 21.06 46.77
N SER A 459 12.92 20.36 47.02
CA SER A 459 12.22 20.47 48.30
C SER A 459 13.01 19.71 49.38
N ALA A 460 13.16 20.37 50.53
CA ALA A 460 13.90 19.83 51.67
C ALA A 460 13.11 18.77 52.44
N ASP A 461 11.78 18.81 52.37
CA ASP A 461 10.85 17.94 53.09
C ASP A 461 10.35 16.75 52.26
N LEU A 462 10.18 16.93 50.94
CA LEU A 462 9.68 15.92 50.00
C LEU A 462 10.26 16.14 48.59
N ALA A 463 11.22 15.31 48.21
CA ALA A 463 11.84 15.36 46.89
C ALA A 463 11.41 14.19 46.01
N VAL A 464 11.15 14.48 44.74
CA VAL A 464 10.85 13.47 43.71
C VAL A 464 11.84 13.64 42.57
N ALA A 465 12.50 12.55 42.18
CA ALA A 465 13.43 12.48 41.07
C ALA A 465 12.94 11.49 40.00
N GLY A 466 13.04 11.89 38.74
CA GLY A 466 12.74 11.03 37.58
C GLY A 466 14.01 10.69 36.81
N GLY A 467 14.16 9.43 36.40
CA GLY A 467 15.30 8.91 35.64
C GLY A 467 14.89 8.15 34.38
N LYS A 468 15.87 7.88 33.51
CA LYS A 468 15.69 7.11 32.26
C LYS A 468 16.26 5.69 32.33
N ASP A 469 16.99 5.37 33.40
CA ASP A 469 17.78 4.13 33.50
C ASP A 469 17.23 3.21 34.61
N PRO A 470 16.25 2.34 34.32
CA PRO A 470 15.63 1.45 35.29
C PRO A 470 16.56 0.36 35.81
N GLU A 471 17.54 -0.07 35.03
CA GLU A 471 18.52 -1.07 35.44
C GLU A 471 19.43 -0.54 36.56
N ALA A 472 19.61 0.77 36.64
CA ALA A 472 20.42 1.43 37.66
C ALA A 472 19.68 1.70 38.98
N LEU A 473 18.40 1.35 39.10
CA LEU A 473 17.57 1.68 40.27
C LEU A 473 18.09 1.06 41.57
N ASP A 474 18.44 -0.23 41.55
CA ASP A 474 18.88 -0.93 42.76
C ASP A 474 20.21 -0.35 43.26
N GLU A 475 21.15 -0.07 42.34
CA GLU A 475 22.42 0.59 42.66
C GLU A 475 22.20 2.03 43.16
N ALA A 476 21.22 2.75 42.60
CA ALA A 476 20.86 4.09 43.05
C ALA A 476 20.33 4.09 44.50
N LEU A 477 19.51 3.11 44.87
CA LEU A 477 19.03 2.96 46.25
C LEU A 477 20.18 2.56 47.21
N ASP A 478 21.13 1.76 46.75
CA ASP A 478 22.33 1.42 47.55
C ASP A 478 23.22 2.63 47.83
N LEU A 479 23.33 3.59 46.91
CA LEU A 479 24.02 4.86 47.16
C LEU A 479 23.38 5.64 48.31
N VAL A 480 22.04 5.67 48.37
CA VAL A 480 21.32 6.29 49.49
C VAL A 480 21.61 5.54 50.79
N ARG A 481 21.57 4.20 50.77
CA ARG A 481 21.89 3.37 51.95
C ARG A 481 23.29 3.62 52.49
N ALA A 482 24.26 3.87 51.61
CA ALA A 482 25.63 4.20 52.01
C ALA A 482 25.72 5.59 52.63
N ALA A 483 25.05 6.60 52.03
CA ALA A 483 25.10 7.99 52.47
C ALA A 483 24.48 8.22 53.86
N VAL A 484 23.49 7.42 54.26
CA VAL A 484 22.87 7.54 55.60
C VAL A 484 23.62 6.79 56.71
N ARG A 485 24.61 5.96 56.37
CA ARG A 485 25.45 5.21 57.33
C ARG A 485 26.77 5.90 57.67
N SER A 486 27.21 6.82 56.82
CA SER A 486 28.39 7.70 57.01
C SER A 486 28.03 8.93 57.84
#